data_AF-A0A2S1YLG9-F1
#
_entry.id   AF-A0A2S1YLG9-F1
#
_cell.length_a   1.000
_cell.length_b   1.000
_cell.length_c   1.000
_cell.angle_alpha   90.00
_cell.angle_beta   90.00
_cell.angle_gamma   90.00
#
_symmetry.space_group_name_H-M   'P 1'
#
loop_
_entity.id
_entity.type
_entity.pdbx_description
1 polymer ?
#
loop_
_entity_poly.entity_id
_entity_poly.type
_entity_poly.pdbx_seq_one_letter_code
_entity_poly.pdbx_strand_id
1 'polypeptide(L)'
;MGNTGYKSFAALELYYVDDGTPTGQPTKPNVVTDPDYIAPVLDTVTCAPSTRYYSVEKKLSAKRNNCGSGYTGSTVTLTSYPNQFFSTVSLADANAQADAWLAANVQTYANNAGKCEVTYTPPTGGGGGGSGCLVEGTLITLPDGTTKPIEELTLDQLLLSVEIETLQDTNNTEELYKWSSTDLSENRIVSPITKLTHKIAYETIIVNDGLFEATPTHLQLVQRDGFWRFIPLGDIQLGDNLYTINQEIIPVTAVTVNLEKRNIYPMTLNPFHTFFANGILTHNYKQAIDTDY
;
A
#
# COMPACT_ATOMS: atom_id res chain seq x y z
N MET A 1 28.54 -29.63 10.36
CA MET A 1 27.51 -30.47 11.02
C MET A 1 27.91 -30.63 12.47
N GLY A 2 27.07 -30.21 13.42
CA GLY A 2 27.31 -30.48 14.86
C GLY A 2 26.88 -31.91 15.23
N ASN A 3 27.57 -32.55 16.18
CA ASN A 3 27.22 -33.87 16.68
C ASN A 3 25.86 -33.86 17.41
N THR A 4 25.10 -34.95 17.30
CA THR A 4 23.83 -35.16 18.02
C THR A 4 24.05 -35.73 19.41
N GLY A 5 25.31 -36.01 19.75
CA GLY A 5 25.74 -36.75 20.92
C GLY A 5 25.47 -38.25 20.89
N TYR A 6 24.95 -38.77 19.77
CA TYR A 6 24.84 -40.20 19.57
C TYR A 6 26.11 -40.77 18.94
N LYS A 7 26.67 -41.81 19.55
CA LYS A 7 27.70 -42.64 18.94
C LYS A 7 27.08 -43.86 18.31
N SER A 8 27.50 -44.16 17.09
CA SER A 8 27.20 -45.43 16.43
C SER A 8 28.48 -46.26 16.36
N PHE A 9 28.29 -47.58 16.40
CA PHE A 9 29.37 -48.52 16.17
C PHE A 9 29.28 -48.98 14.73
N ALA A 10 30.39 -48.98 13.99
CA ALA A 10 30.42 -49.42 12.60
C ALA A 10 30.47 -50.96 12.49
N ALA A 11 31.04 -51.62 13.50
CA ALA A 11 31.22 -53.06 13.55
C ALA A 11 30.94 -53.60 14.96
N LEU A 12 30.58 -54.89 15.01
CA LEU A 12 30.33 -55.67 16.21
C LEU A 12 31.45 -56.71 16.38
N GLU A 13 31.91 -56.89 17.61
CA GLU A 13 32.94 -57.85 18.01
C GLU A 13 32.36 -58.80 19.07
N LEU A 14 32.73 -60.08 19.00
CA LEU A 14 32.20 -61.13 19.86
C LEU A 14 33.11 -61.37 21.08
N TYR A 15 32.51 -61.45 22.26
CA TYR A 15 33.19 -61.61 23.55
C TYR A 15 32.67 -62.82 24.33
N TYR A 16 33.52 -63.38 25.19
CA TYR A 16 33.13 -64.36 26.19
C TYR A 16 32.42 -63.67 27.36
N VAL A 17 31.28 -64.21 27.80
CA VAL A 17 30.43 -63.58 28.83
C VAL A 17 30.91 -63.78 30.26
N ASP A 18 31.77 -64.78 30.49
CA ASP A 18 32.32 -65.15 31.79
C ASP A 18 33.52 -64.29 32.19
N ASP A 19 34.37 -63.88 31.23
CA ASP A 19 35.56 -63.08 31.51
C ASP A 19 35.68 -61.77 30.70
N GLY A 20 34.77 -61.54 29.75
CA GLY A 20 34.78 -60.34 28.91
C GLY A 20 35.94 -60.29 27.93
N THR A 21 36.63 -61.40 27.66
CA THR A 21 37.76 -61.44 26.72
C THR A 21 37.29 -61.55 25.27
N PRO A 22 38.02 -60.94 24.31
CA PRO A 22 37.69 -61.07 22.89
C PRO A 22 37.82 -62.52 22.43
N THR A 23 36.86 -62.98 21.63
CA THR A 23 36.91 -64.34 21.05
C THR A 23 37.95 -64.51 19.94
N GLY A 24 38.54 -63.40 19.46
CA GLY A 24 39.49 -63.39 18.33
C GLY A 24 38.83 -63.58 16.95
N GLN A 25 37.50 -63.62 16.87
CA GLN A 25 36.77 -63.72 15.61
C GLN A 25 36.75 -62.38 14.86
N PRO A 26 36.64 -62.40 13.50
CA PRO A 26 36.49 -61.18 12.71
C PRO A 26 35.26 -60.39 13.14
N THR A 27 35.37 -59.05 13.10
CA THR A 27 34.23 -58.18 13.35
C THR A 27 33.22 -58.26 12.19
N LYS A 28 31.94 -58.06 12.51
CA LYS A 28 30.86 -57.97 11.50
C LYS A 28 30.26 -56.55 11.43
N PRO A 29 29.65 -56.12 10.32
CA PRO A 29 28.99 -54.81 10.24
C PRO A 29 27.83 -54.66 11.23
N ASN A 30 27.69 -53.49 11.85
CA ASN A 30 26.54 -53.16 12.71
C ASN A 30 25.42 -52.53 11.86
N VAL A 31 24.53 -53.36 11.33
CA VAL A 31 23.44 -52.93 10.42
C VAL A 31 22.07 -53.22 11.02
N VAL A 32 21.08 -52.35 10.77
CA VAL A 32 19.72 -52.43 11.35
C VAL A 32 18.96 -53.73 11.06
N THR A 33 19.40 -54.48 10.05
CA THR A 33 18.82 -55.77 9.66
C THR A 33 19.44 -56.96 10.41
N ASP A 34 20.52 -56.74 11.16
CA ASP A 34 21.17 -57.76 11.98
C ASP A 34 20.42 -57.92 13.32
N PRO A 35 20.09 -59.16 13.75
CA PRO A 35 19.48 -59.40 15.06
C PRO A 35 20.28 -58.82 16.25
N ASP A 36 21.61 -58.71 16.12
CA ASP A 36 22.52 -58.20 17.14
C ASP A 36 22.80 -56.69 16.98
N TYR A 37 22.00 -55.98 16.18
CA TYR A 37 22.17 -54.55 15.94
C TYR A 37 22.21 -53.74 17.25
N ILE A 38 23.28 -52.97 17.41
CA ILE A 38 23.42 -52.01 18.50
C ILE A 38 23.01 -50.64 17.98
N ALA A 39 21.85 -50.16 18.42
CA ALA A 39 21.38 -48.82 18.12
C ALA A 39 22.34 -47.74 18.66
N PRO A 40 22.43 -46.58 18.01
CA PRO A 40 23.24 -45.48 18.50
C PRO A 40 22.90 -45.11 19.95
N VAL A 41 23.93 -44.90 20.77
CA VAL A 41 23.78 -44.57 22.20
C VAL A 41 24.15 -43.11 22.43
N LEU A 42 23.33 -42.42 23.24
CA LEU A 42 23.60 -41.04 23.66
C LEU A 42 24.79 -41.02 24.63
N ASP A 43 25.88 -40.37 24.24
CA ASP A 43 27.12 -40.20 25.02
C ASP A 43 27.37 -38.72 25.28
N THR A 44 26.78 -38.19 26.36
CA THR A 44 26.89 -36.77 26.70
C THR A 44 28.24 -36.38 27.31
N VAL A 45 29.10 -37.34 27.65
CA VAL A 45 30.38 -37.11 28.34
C VAL A 45 31.52 -36.91 27.34
N THR A 46 31.62 -37.81 26.36
CA THR A 46 32.71 -37.79 25.38
C THR A 46 32.24 -37.38 23.98
N CYS A 47 30.92 -37.32 23.77
CA CYS A 47 30.29 -36.75 22.58
C CYS A 47 29.17 -35.80 22.98
N ALA A 48 29.43 -34.82 23.86
CA ALA A 48 28.39 -33.87 24.27
C ALA A 48 27.68 -33.27 23.04
N PRO A 49 26.33 -33.30 22.99
CA PRO A 49 25.59 -32.75 21.86
C PRO A 49 25.87 -31.25 21.74
N SER A 50 26.26 -30.83 20.55
CA SER A 50 26.42 -29.40 20.26
C SER A 50 25.07 -28.68 20.39
N THR A 51 25.00 -27.68 21.29
CA THR A 51 23.83 -26.80 21.38
C THR A 51 23.67 -26.06 20.06
N ARG A 52 22.45 -26.07 19.51
CA ARG A 52 22.09 -25.30 18.32
C ARG A 52 21.00 -24.31 18.68
N TYR A 53 21.25 -23.07 18.32
CA TYR A 53 20.29 -21.97 18.41
C TYR A 53 19.75 -21.72 17.01
N TYR A 54 18.43 -21.71 16.89
CA TYR A 54 17.74 -21.51 15.62
C TYR A 54 17.24 -20.07 15.52
N SER A 55 17.36 -19.48 14.34
CA SER A 55 16.82 -18.14 14.10
C SER A 55 15.31 -18.13 14.28
N VAL A 56 14.80 -17.03 14.83
CA VAL A 56 13.35 -16.74 14.82
C VAL A 56 12.95 -16.09 13.50
N GLU A 57 11.65 -15.92 13.28
CA GLU A 57 11.16 -15.18 12.12
C GLU A 57 11.74 -13.76 12.11
N LYS A 58 12.29 -13.35 10.97
CA LYS A 58 12.77 -11.99 10.71
C LYS A 58 12.17 -11.50 9.40
N LYS A 59 11.91 -10.19 9.32
CA LYS A 59 11.33 -9.56 8.13
C LYS A 59 12.12 -8.31 7.80
N LEU A 60 12.36 -8.09 6.52
CA LEU A 60 12.93 -6.86 6.02
C LEU A 60 12.17 -6.45 4.76
N SER A 61 11.77 -5.18 4.70
CA SER A 61 11.07 -4.62 3.55
C SER A 61 12.02 -3.76 2.74
N ALA A 62 11.91 -3.84 1.41
CA ALA A 62 12.58 -2.92 0.51
C ALA A 62 11.63 -2.47 -0.59
N LYS A 63 11.91 -1.29 -1.12
CA LYS A 63 11.21 -0.73 -2.28
C LYS A 63 11.88 -1.26 -3.54
N ARG A 64 11.09 -1.67 -4.53
CA ARG A 64 11.62 -1.97 -5.87
C ARG A 64 12.33 -0.72 -6.43
N ASN A 65 13.56 -0.87 -6.93
CA ASN A 65 14.40 0.27 -7.34
C ASN A 65 14.88 0.23 -8.80
N ASN A 66 14.51 -0.81 -9.54
CA ASN A 66 14.80 -0.97 -10.97
C ASN A 66 13.61 -0.57 -11.86
N CYS A 67 12.78 0.37 -11.41
CA CYS A 67 11.69 0.90 -12.21
C CYS A 67 12.21 1.92 -13.23
N GLY A 68 11.54 1.99 -14.39
CA GLY A 68 11.82 3.02 -15.39
C GLY A 68 11.52 4.43 -14.89
N SER A 69 12.01 5.45 -15.59
CA SER A 69 11.71 6.85 -15.27
C SER A 69 10.19 7.07 -15.24
N GLY A 70 9.71 7.82 -14.24
CA GLY A 70 8.27 8.06 -14.05
C GLY A 70 7.53 6.97 -13.26
N TYR A 71 8.24 5.99 -12.68
CA TYR A 71 7.66 4.96 -11.82
C TYR A 71 8.37 4.83 -10.46
N THR A 72 7.59 4.62 -9.41
CA THR A 72 8.04 4.27 -8.06
C THR A 72 7.75 2.79 -7.81
N GLY A 73 8.74 2.05 -7.31
CA GLY A 73 8.51 0.67 -6.96
C GLY A 73 7.62 0.50 -5.72
N SER A 74 6.81 -0.54 -5.69
CA SER A 74 6.08 -0.94 -4.50
C SER A 74 7.05 -1.44 -3.42
N THR A 75 6.64 -1.33 -2.15
CA THR A 75 7.36 -1.94 -1.03
C THR A 75 6.97 -3.41 -0.92
N VAL A 76 7.97 -4.30 -0.83
CA VAL A 76 7.75 -5.73 -0.64
C VAL A 76 8.55 -6.20 0.57
N THR A 77 7.94 -7.10 1.36
CA THR A 77 8.57 -7.69 2.55
C THR A 77 9.14 -9.06 2.23
N LEU A 78 10.45 -9.23 2.47
CA LEU A 78 11.11 -10.53 2.48
C LEU A 78 11.09 -11.10 3.90
N THR A 79 10.73 -12.37 4.03
CA THR A 79 10.63 -13.08 5.31
C THR A 79 11.69 -14.17 5.38
N SER A 80 12.50 -14.15 6.45
CA SER A 80 13.27 -15.30 6.91
C SER A 80 12.38 -16.09 7.87
N TYR A 81 12.01 -17.31 7.49
CA TYR A 81 11.16 -18.16 8.31
C TYR A 81 11.90 -18.68 9.55
N PRO A 82 11.18 -19.13 10.60
CA PRO A 82 11.78 -19.77 11.75
C PRO A 82 12.66 -20.97 11.36
N ASN A 83 13.75 -21.18 12.09
CA ASN A 83 14.70 -22.29 11.90
C ASN A 83 15.42 -22.32 10.54
N GLN A 84 15.32 -21.27 9.74
CA GLN A 84 16.01 -21.15 8.45
C GLN A 84 17.54 -21.02 8.63
N PHE A 85 17.99 -20.36 9.70
CA PHE A 85 19.40 -20.25 10.07
C PHE A 85 19.64 -20.88 11.44
N PHE A 86 20.87 -21.36 11.66
CA PHE A 86 21.26 -21.86 12.97
C PHE A 86 22.69 -21.44 13.31
N SER A 87 22.98 -21.37 14.61
CA SER A 87 24.30 -21.12 15.15
C SER A 87 24.60 -22.07 16.31
N THR A 88 25.86 -22.44 16.47
CA THR A 88 26.34 -23.14 17.67
C THR A 88 26.81 -22.18 18.76
N VAL A 89 26.76 -20.86 18.53
CA VAL A 89 27.24 -19.83 19.45
C VAL A 89 26.09 -19.27 20.30
N SER A 90 25.05 -18.72 19.66
CA SER A 90 23.91 -18.14 20.37
C SER A 90 22.71 -17.90 19.44
N LEU A 91 21.54 -17.63 20.03
CA LEU A 91 20.38 -17.16 19.28
C LEU A 91 20.63 -15.81 18.59
N ALA A 92 21.39 -14.91 19.22
CA ALA A 92 21.74 -13.62 18.64
C ALA A 92 22.57 -13.79 17.37
N ASP A 93 23.51 -14.74 17.36
CA ASP A 93 24.31 -15.06 16.18
C ASP A 93 23.46 -15.68 15.05
N ALA A 94 22.57 -16.63 15.37
CA ALA A 94 21.65 -17.20 14.39
C ALA A 94 20.71 -16.14 13.77
N ASN A 95 20.25 -15.18 14.59
CA ASN A 95 19.45 -14.06 14.12
C ASN A 95 20.28 -13.06 13.30
N ALA A 96 21.54 -12.82 13.64
CA ALA A 96 22.44 -11.97 12.86
C ALA A 96 22.70 -12.54 11.46
N GLN A 97 22.80 -13.88 11.34
CA GLN A 97 22.87 -14.55 10.04
C GLN A 97 21.58 -14.34 9.23
N ALA A 98 20.41 -14.45 9.86
CA ALA A 98 19.13 -14.17 9.21
C ALA A 98 19.00 -12.70 8.76
N ASP A 99 19.41 -11.76 9.59
CA ASP A 99 19.40 -10.32 9.28
C ASP A 99 20.40 -10.00 8.14
N ALA A 100 21.59 -10.61 8.14
CA ALA A 100 22.57 -10.47 7.06
C ALA A 100 22.06 -11.03 5.73
N TRP A 101 21.39 -12.19 5.75
CA TRP A 101 20.75 -12.75 4.56
C TRP A 101 19.63 -11.84 4.05
N LEU A 102 18.76 -11.34 4.93
CA LEU A 102 17.73 -10.39 4.55
C LEU A 102 18.33 -9.15 3.89
N ALA A 103 19.33 -8.53 4.52
CA ALA A 103 20.00 -7.35 3.99
C ALA A 103 20.64 -7.59 2.61
N ALA A 104 21.24 -8.77 2.39
CA ALA A 104 21.85 -9.13 1.12
C ALA A 104 20.83 -9.43 -0.01
N ASN A 105 19.62 -9.88 0.33
CA ASN A 105 18.67 -10.41 -0.66
C ASN A 105 17.41 -9.54 -0.86
N VAL A 106 17.05 -8.68 0.10
CA VAL A 106 15.78 -7.94 0.09
C VAL A 106 15.60 -7.08 -1.16
N GLN A 107 16.67 -6.46 -1.67
CA GLN A 107 16.58 -5.60 -2.86
C GLN A 107 16.33 -6.41 -4.14
N THR A 108 17.04 -7.53 -4.32
CA THR A 108 16.83 -8.45 -5.45
C THR A 108 15.41 -9.01 -5.42
N TYR A 109 14.94 -9.40 -4.23
CA TYR A 109 13.57 -9.86 -4.04
C TYR A 109 12.54 -8.78 -4.40
N ALA A 110 12.71 -7.55 -3.89
CA ALA A 110 11.83 -6.42 -4.22
C ALA A 110 11.84 -6.12 -5.72
N ASN A 111 12.99 -6.21 -6.39
CA ASN A 111 13.11 -5.99 -7.83
C ASN A 111 12.42 -7.05 -8.69
N ASN A 112 12.28 -8.28 -8.19
CA ASN A 112 11.61 -9.37 -8.90
C ASN A 112 10.10 -9.44 -8.58
N ALA A 113 9.73 -9.28 -7.30
CA ALA A 113 8.35 -9.47 -6.82
C ALA A 113 7.54 -8.17 -6.75
N GLY A 114 8.20 -7.02 -6.64
CA GLY A 114 7.53 -5.72 -6.54
C GLY A 114 6.93 -5.26 -7.86
N LYS A 115 5.95 -4.36 -7.79
CA LYS A 115 5.35 -3.70 -8.95
C LYS A 115 5.98 -2.33 -9.14
N CYS A 116 6.00 -1.83 -10.37
CA CYS A 116 6.30 -0.42 -10.64
C CYS A 116 4.97 0.32 -10.75
N GLU A 117 4.72 1.18 -9.79
CA GLU A 117 3.56 2.06 -9.76
C GLU A 117 3.99 3.40 -10.33
N VAL A 118 3.09 4.17 -10.94
CA VAL A 118 3.44 5.49 -11.47
C VAL A 118 3.97 6.33 -10.31
N THR A 119 5.16 6.92 -10.42
CA THR A 119 5.53 7.99 -9.50
C THR A 119 4.59 9.14 -9.84
N TYR A 120 3.55 9.30 -9.04
CA TYR A 120 2.99 10.63 -8.85
C TYR A 120 4.07 11.43 -8.10
N THR A 121 5.07 11.94 -8.83
CA THR A 121 5.74 13.15 -8.39
C THR A 121 4.73 14.25 -8.65
N PRO A 122 4.02 14.78 -7.63
CA PRO A 122 3.42 16.10 -7.84
C PRO A 122 4.55 16.98 -8.37
N PRO A 123 4.31 17.81 -9.40
CA PRO A 123 5.35 18.60 -10.00
C PRO A 123 6.14 19.31 -8.89
N THR A 124 7.39 18.93 -8.70
CA THR A 124 8.34 19.70 -7.89
C THR A 124 8.68 20.93 -8.73
N GLY A 125 7.73 21.85 -8.73
CA GLY A 125 7.75 23.13 -9.42
C GLY A 125 7.03 24.13 -8.54
N GLY A 126 7.75 24.66 -7.55
CA GLY A 126 7.49 25.96 -6.93
C GLY A 126 6.16 26.15 -6.20
N GLY A 127 6.22 26.06 -4.87
CA GLY A 127 5.49 26.96 -3.96
C GLY A 127 3.98 27.09 -4.15
N GLY A 128 3.23 26.30 -3.39
CA GLY A 128 1.84 26.64 -3.09
C GLY A 128 1.02 25.42 -2.76
N GLY A 129 0.74 25.20 -1.47
CA GLY A 129 -0.38 24.36 -1.04
C GLY A 129 -1.65 24.81 -1.78
N GLY A 130 -2.07 24.00 -2.75
CA GLY A 130 -3.21 24.27 -3.61
C GLY A 130 -4.14 23.08 -3.55
N SER A 131 -5.15 23.17 -2.70
CA SER A 131 -6.40 22.40 -2.76
C SER A 131 -6.80 22.14 -4.22
N GLY A 132 -7.36 20.97 -4.52
CA GLY A 132 -8.07 20.73 -5.78
C GLY A 132 -9.01 21.88 -6.14
N CYS A 133 -8.97 22.39 -7.37
CA CYS A 133 -9.82 23.51 -7.76
C CYS A 133 -10.46 23.31 -9.13
N LEU A 134 -11.70 23.78 -9.22
CA LEU A 134 -12.48 23.86 -10.45
C LEU A 134 -12.15 25.16 -11.20
N VAL A 135 -12.27 25.11 -12.53
CA VAL A 135 -11.99 26.23 -13.43
C VAL A 135 -13.16 27.20 -13.57
N GLU A 136 -12.88 28.44 -13.97
CA GLU A 136 -13.89 29.42 -14.42
C GLU A 136 -14.88 28.82 -15.42
N GLY A 137 -16.15 29.23 -15.32
CA GLY A 137 -17.25 28.74 -16.15
C GLY A 137 -17.87 27.43 -15.67
N THR A 138 -17.28 26.77 -14.66
CA THR A 138 -17.88 25.58 -14.04
C THR A 138 -19.21 25.96 -13.39
N LEU A 139 -20.28 25.26 -13.76
CA LEU A 139 -21.63 25.49 -13.25
C LEU A 139 -21.86 24.73 -11.95
N ILE A 140 -22.07 25.46 -10.86
CA ILE A 140 -22.29 24.89 -9.53
C ILE A 140 -23.79 24.87 -9.22
N THR A 141 -24.29 23.72 -8.76
CA THR A 141 -25.71 23.55 -8.47
C THR A 141 -26.09 24.12 -7.11
N LEU A 142 -27.17 24.90 -7.08
CA LEU A 142 -27.76 25.50 -5.89
C LEU A 142 -28.90 24.61 -5.34
N PRO A 143 -29.33 24.82 -4.08
CA PRO A 143 -30.36 23.99 -3.44
C PRO A 143 -31.72 23.96 -4.17
N ASP A 144 -32.05 25.00 -4.94
CA ASP A 144 -33.27 25.08 -5.74
C ASP A 144 -33.16 24.37 -7.11
N GLY A 145 -32.02 23.74 -7.38
CA GLY A 145 -31.72 23.05 -8.64
C GLY A 145 -31.21 23.96 -9.75
N THR A 146 -31.18 25.28 -9.55
CA THR A 146 -30.54 26.20 -10.49
C THR A 146 -29.02 26.07 -10.45
N THR A 147 -28.34 26.61 -11.44
CA THR A 147 -26.88 26.61 -11.51
C THR A 147 -26.32 28.02 -11.58
N LYS A 148 -25.16 28.23 -10.97
CA LYS A 148 -24.41 29.47 -11.06
C LYS A 148 -22.96 29.21 -11.48
N PRO A 149 -22.35 30.03 -12.35
CA PRO A 149 -20.92 29.94 -12.62
C PRO A 149 -20.12 30.11 -11.33
N ILE A 150 -19.04 29.34 -11.18
CA ILE A 150 -18.23 29.29 -9.96
C ILE A 150 -17.62 30.65 -9.60
N GLU A 151 -17.29 31.46 -10.61
CA GLU A 151 -16.73 32.80 -10.47
C GLU A 151 -17.72 33.83 -9.90
N GLU A 152 -19.01 33.55 -9.95
CA GLU A 152 -20.05 34.42 -9.40
C GLU A 152 -20.50 34.00 -8.00
N LEU A 153 -19.94 32.93 -7.45
CA LEU A 153 -20.28 32.49 -6.10
C LEU A 153 -19.79 33.49 -5.05
N THR A 154 -20.49 33.55 -3.91
CA THR A 154 -20.11 34.41 -2.78
C THR A 154 -19.95 33.59 -1.50
N LEU A 155 -19.23 34.16 -0.52
CA LEU A 155 -19.19 33.59 0.83
C LEU A 155 -20.62 33.43 1.38
N ASP A 156 -20.83 32.40 2.21
CA ASP A 156 -22.10 31.99 2.80
C ASP A 156 -23.18 31.55 1.79
N GLN A 157 -22.88 31.53 0.49
CA GLN A 157 -23.79 30.98 -0.50
C GLN A 157 -24.00 29.50 -0.26
N LEU A 158 -25.26 29.09 -0.25
CA LEU A 158 -25.67 27.71 -0.07
C LEU A 158 -25.54 26.94 -1.38
N LEU A 159 -24.89 25.78 -1.33
CA LEU A 159 -24.77 24.86 -2.46
C LEU A 159 -25.55 23.57 -2.21
N LEU A 160 -26.04 22.96 -3.29
CA LEU A 160 -26.56 21.60 -3.21
C LEU A 160 -25.38 20.65 -2.95
N SER A 161 -25.39 20.03 -1.77
CA SER A 161 -24.32 19.16 -1.28
C SER A 161 -24.83 17.76 -1.03
N VAL A 162 -23.90 16.83 -0.79
CA VAL A 162 -24.24 15.43 -0.56
C VAL A 162 -23.55 14.89 0.69
N GLU A 163 -24.31 14.13 1.47
CA GLU A 163 -23.77 13.22 2.46
C GLU A 163 -23.79 11.82 1.85
N ILE A 164 -22.61 11.19 1.75
CA ILE A 164 -22.49 9.79 1.32
C ILE A 164 -22.51 8.94 2.58
N GLU A 165 -23.48 8.04 2.73
CA GLU A 165 -23.78 7.38 4.01
C GLU A 165 -22.59 6.60 4.61
N THR A 166 -21.75 6.00 3.77
CA THR A 166 -20.59 5.21 4.20
C THR A 166 -19.30 6.03 4.29
N LEU A 167 -19.34 7.32 3.94
CA LEU A 167 -18.20 8.23 3.97
C LEU A 167 -18.27 9.09 5.22
N GLN A 168 -17.30 8.92 6.13
CA GLN A 168 -17.06 9.94 7.13
C GLN A 168 -16.41 11.15 6.46
N ASP A 169 -17.19 12.20 6.24
CA ASP A 169 -16.67 13.42 5.63
C ASP A 169 -15.54 13.99 6.51
N THR A 170 -14.39 14.17 5.90
CA THR A 170 -13.14 14.47 6.62
C THR A 170 -12.24 15.36 5.77
N ASN A 171 -11.50 16.20 6.47
CA ASN A 171 -10.51 17.09 5.88
C ASN A 171 -9.11 16.45 5.83
N ASN A 172 -9.07 15.12 5.89
CA ASN A 172 -7.85 14.33 5.75
C ASN A 172 -7.88 13.57 4.42
N THR A 173 -7.06 14.00 3.47
CA THR A 173 -6.94 13.35 2.16
C THR A 173 -6.50 11.90 2.26
N GLU A 174 -5.65 11.54 3.23
CA GLU A 174 -5.22 10.15 3.44
C GLU A 174 -6.38 9.24 3.86
N GLU A 175 -7.34 9.76 4.62
CA GLU A 175 -8.54 9.00 5.00
C GLU A 175 -9.54 8.92 3.83
N LEU A 176 -9.70 10.02 3.08
CA LEU A 176 -10.52 10.01 1.85
C LEU A 176 -9.97 9.04 0.79
N TYR A 177 -8.65 8.94 0.63
CA TYR A 177 -8.02 7.98 -0.28
C TYR A 177 -8.15 6.52 0.17
N LYS A 178 -8.29 6.28 1.48
CA LYS A 178 -8.55 4.93 2.02
C LYS A 178 -10.00 4.50 1.87
N TRP A 179 -10.92 5.46 1.76
CA TRP A 179 -12.33 5.15 1.60
C TRP A 179 -12.61 4.52 0.24
N SER A 180 -13.39 3.45 0.26
CA SER A 180 -13.99 2.87 -0.94
C SER A 180 -15.31 2.20 -0.60
N SER A 181 -16.21 2.13 -1.58
CA SER A 181 -17.53 1.50 -1.41
C SER A 181 -17.98 0.80 -2.68
N THR A 182 -18.70 -0.32 -2.57
CA THR A 182 -19.30 -1.03 -3.71
C THR A 182 -20.58 -0.38 -4.22
N ASP A 183 -21.18 0.46 -3.37
CA ASP A 183 -22.45 1.13 -3.56
C ASP A 183 -22.32 2.59 -3.15
N LEU A 184 -23.14 3.45 -3.76
CA LEU A 184 -23.17 4.88 -3.47
C LEU A 184 -24.59 5.25 -3.06
N SER A 185 -24.82 5.31 -1.75
CA SER A 185 -26.04 5.83 -1.14
C SER A 185 -25.79 7.27 -0.72
N GLU A 186 -26.63 8.19 -1.22
CA GLU A 186 -26.48 9.63 -1.00
C GLU A 186 -27.73 10.27 -0.42
N ASN A 187 -27.51 11.19 0.53
CA ASN A 187 -28.53 12.08 1.07
C ASN A 187 -28.25 13.51 0.59
N ARG A 188 -29.21 14.10 -0.11
CA ARG A 188 -29.13 15.49 -0.60
C ARG A 188 -29.30 16.46 0.56
N ILE A 189 -28.34 17.35 0.72
CA ILE A 189 -28.25 18.31 1.82
C ILE A 189 -27.77 19.66 1.27
N VAL A 190 -27.53 20.61 2.16
CA VAL A 190 -27.06 21.94 1.81
C VAL A 190 -25.87 22.31 2.67
N SER A 191 -24.80 22.79 2.04
CA SER A 191 -23.62 23.33 2.72
C SER A 191 -23.33 24.77 2.27
N PRO A 192 -23.15 25.73 3.19
CA PRO A 192 -22.62 27.05 2.86
C PRO A 192 -21.14 27.02 2.45
N ILE A 193 -20.77 27.95 1.58
CA ILE A 193 -19.38 28.30 1.29
C ILE A 193 -18.78 29.05 2.49
N THR A 194 -17.80 28.43 3.14
CA THR A 194 -17.08 28.99 4.30
C THR A 194 -15.74 29.61 3.94
N LYS A 195 -15.22 29.31 2.75
CA LYS A 195 -14.03 29.95 2.17
C LYS A 195 -14.17 29.95 0.67
N LEU A 196 -13.82 31.08 0.04
CA LEU A 196 -13.77 31.23 -1.41
C LEU A 196 -12.55 32.07 -1.76
N THR A 197 -11.76 31.60 -2.71
CA THR A 197 -10.56 32.28 -3.18
C THR A 197 -10.46 32.18 -4.69
N HIS A 198 -9.64 33.04 -5.29
CA HIS A 198 -9.33 33.03 -6.72
C HIS A 198 -7.83 32.81 -6.90
N LYS A 199 -7.46 31.89 -7.78
CA LYS A 199 -6.07 31.58 -8.13
C LYS A 199 -5.97 31.33 -9.64
N ILE A 200 -4.74 31.17 -10.11
CA ILE A 200 -4.43 30.79 -11.49
C ILE A 200 -3.75 29.42 -11.47
N ALA A 201 -4.18 28.53 -12.36
CA ALA A 201 -3.49 27.29 -12.68
C ALA A 201 -2.93 27.34 -14.10
N TYR A 202 -1.84 26.62 -14.34
CA TYR A 202 -1.21 26.46 -15.65
C TYR A 202 -1.32 25.04 -16.17
N GLU A 203 -2.01 24.18 -15.44
CA GLU A 203 -2.25 22.80 -15.79
C GLU A 203 -3.62 22.38 -15.26
N THR A 204 -4.47 21.86 -16.14
CA THR A 204 -5.80 21.33 -15.82
C THR A 204 -6.05 20.03 -16.60
N ILE A 205 -6.94 19.21 -16.07
CA ILE A 205 -7.39 17.96 -16.70
C ILE A 205 -8.82 18.18 -17.18
N ILE A 206 -9.04 18.01 -18.48
CA ILE A 206 -10.33 18.08 -19.15
C ILE A 206 -10.85 16.66 -19.36
N VAL A 207 -12.05 16.39 -18.88
CA VAL A 207 -12.73 15.09 -18.98
C VAL A 207 -13.94 15.21 -19.88
N ASN A 208 -14.13 14.23 -20.76
CA ASN A 208 -15.26 14.13 -21.71
C ASN A 208 -15.51 15.44 -22.47
N ASP A 209 -14.48 15.93 -23.16
CA ASP A 209 -14.55 17.10 -24.06
C ASP A 209 -15.10 18.38 -23.39
N GLY A 210 -14.79 18.59 -22.10
CA GLY A 210 -15.17 19.80 -21.37
C GLY A 210 -16.33 19.61 -20.40
N LEU A 211 -16.86 18.38 -20.28
CA LEU A 211 -17.87 18.08 -19.26
C LEU A 211 -17.40 18.43 -17.85
N PHE A 212 -16.14 18.10 -17.55
CA PHE A 212 -15.54 18.40 -16.25
C PHE A 212 -14.10 18.84 -16.44
N GLU A 213 -13.69 19.90 -15.74
CA GLU A 213 -12.32 20.38 -15.78
C GLU A 213 -11.88 20.92 -14.42
N ALA A 214 -10.73 20.44 -13.96
CA ALA A 214 -10.16 20.87 -12.68
C ALA A 214 -8.62 20.72 -12.69
N THR A 215 -7.97 21.15 -11.62
CA THR A 215 -6.53 20.91 -11.42
C THR A 215 -6.24 19.41 -11.30
N PRO A 216 -5.03 18.92 -11.67
CA PRO A 216 -4.68 17.50 -11.54
C PRO A 216 -4.83 16.94 -10.11
N THR A 217 -4.64 17.78 -9.09
CA THR A 217 -4.79 17.43 -7.68
C THR A 217 -6.23 17.42 -7.17
N HIS A 218 -7.20 17.74 -8.02
CA HIS A 218 -8.61 17.80 -7.64
C HIS A 218 -9.16 16.42 -7.30
N LEU A 219 -9.76 16.29 -6.11
CA LEU A 219 -10.32 15.02 -5.66
C LEU A 219 -11.66 14.77 -6.33
N GLN A 220 -11.67 13.82 -7.25
CA GLN A 220 -12.87 13.43 -7.99
C GLN A 220 -13.38 12.08 -7.47
N LEU A 221 -14.68 12.01 -7.20
CA LEU A 221 -15.36 10.74 -6.95
C LEU A 221 -15.48 9.99 -8.27
N VAL A 222 -14.97 8.77 -8.32
CA VAL A 222 -15.10 7.88 -9.48
C VAL A 222 -15.45 6.48 -9.04
N GLN A 223 -16.12 5.73 -9.90
CA GLN A 223 -16.20 4.27 -9.79
C GLN A 223 -15.22 3.63 -10.76
N ARG A 224 -14.33 2.79 -10.23
CA ARG A 224 -13.37 1.99 -11.00
C ARG A 224 -13.40 0.55 -10.48
N ASP A 225 -13.48 -0.42 -11.37
CA ASP A 225 -13.54 -1.86 -11.04
C ASP A 225 -14.69 -2.22 -10.06
N GLY A 226 -15.82 -1.50 -10.16
CA GLY A 226 -16.97 -1.71 -9.28
C GLY A 226 -16.90 -1.03 -7.90
N PHE A 227 -15.82 -0.28 -7.62
CA PHE A 227 -15.66 0.44 -6.36
C PHE A 227 -15.64 1.96 -6.57
N TRP A 228 -16.51 2.65 -5.85
CA TRP A 228 -16.48 4.11 -5.64
C TRP A 228 -15.30 4.48 -4.75
N ARG A 229 -14.55 5.53 -5.14
CA ARG A 229 -13.41 6.05 -4.39
C ARG A 229 -13.08 7.47 -4.85
N PHE A 230 -12.36 8.22 -4.02
CA PHE A 230 -11.78 9.50 -4.43
C PHE A 230 -10.39 9.28 -5.00
N ILE A 231 -10.14 9.86 -6.18
CA ILE A 231 -8.80 9.90 -6.78
C ILE A 231 -8.46 11.33 -7.20
N PRO A 232 -7.17 11.67 -7.33
CA PRO A 232 -6.77 12.88 -8.03
C PRO A 232 -7.29 12.84 -9.47
N LEU A 233 -7.77 13.96 -10.00
CA LEU A 233 -8.26 14.05 -11.37
C LEU A 233 -7.15 13.73 -12.38
N GLY A 234 -5.88 14.00 -12.05
CA GLY A 234 -4.73 13.60 -12.87
C GLY A 234 -4.57 12.09 -13.05
N ASP A 235 -5.16 11.29 -12.16
CA ASP A 235 -5.11 9.82 -12.21
C ASP A 235 -6.37 9.20 -12.84
N ILE A 236 -7.27 10.01 -13.38
CA ILE A 236 -8.50 9.56 -14.05
C ILE A 236 -8.16 8.79 -15.32
N GLN A 237 -8.90 7.71 -15.57
CA GLN A 237 -8.66 6.78 -16.67
C GLN A 237 -9.92 6.62 -17.54
N LEU A 238 -9.71 6.25 -18.80
CA LEU A 238 -10.81 5.85 -19.67
C LEU A 238 -11.52 4.64 -19.08
N GLY A 239 -12.85 4.69 -19.06
CA GLY A 239 -13.69 3.66 -18.44
C GLY A 239 -13.95 3.87 -16.94
N ASP A 240 -13.32 4.85 -16.29
CA ASP A 240 -13.82 5.32 -14.99
C ASP A 240 -15.23 5.85 -15.14
N ASN A 241 -16.01 5.72 -14.08
CA ASN A 241 -17.41 6.12 -14.06
C ASN A 241 -17.61 7.34 -13.17
N LEU A 242 -18.25 8.38 -13.69
CA LEU A 242 -18.66 9.57 -12.96
C LEU A 242 -20.12 9.44 -12.50
N TYR A 243 -20.44 10.03 -11.36
CA TYR A 243 -21.78 10.07 -10.80
C TYR A 243 -22.43 11.43 -11.05
N THR A 244 -23.63 11.43 -11.61
CA THR A 244 -24.35 12.67 -11.94
C THR A 244 -25.39 13.04 -10.88
N ILE A 245 -25.86 14.29 -10.93
CA ILE A 245 -26.95 14.79 -10.09
C ILE A 245 -28.27 14.01 -10.25
N ASN A 246 -28.47 13.38 -11.40
CA ASN A 246 -29.64 12.54 -11.70
C ASN A 246 -29.45 11.08 -11.27
N GLN A 247 -28.36 10.78 -10.54
CA GLN A 247 -27.98 9.41 -10.13
C GLN A 247 -27.65 8.49 -11.30
N GLU A 248 -27.35 9.07 -12.45
CA GLU A 248 -26.87 8.34 -13.62
C GLU A 248 -25.35 8.17 -13.54
N ILE A 249 -24.88 7.04 -14.06
CA ILE A 249 -23.46 6.73 -14.19
C ILE A 249 -23.05 6.98 -15.62
N ILE A 250 -22.04 7.83 -15.82
CA ILE A 250 -21.50 8.13 -17.14
C ILE A 250 -20.02 7.72 -17.22
N PRO A 251 -19.59 7.06 -18.29
CA PRO A 251 -18.20 6.66 -18.44
C PRO A 251 -17.32 7.85 -18.86
N VAL A 252 -16.07 7.82 -18.43
CA VAL A 252 -14.99 8.65 -18.93
C VAL A 252 -14.53 8.08 -20.26
N THR A 253 -14.69 8.88 -21.31
CA THR A 253 -14.43 8.53 -22.72
C THR A 253 -13.30 9.37 -23.33
N ALA A 254 -12.98 10.51 -22.73
CA ALA A 254 -11.85 11.35 -23.12
C ALA A 254 -11.21 12.00 -21.88
N VAL A 255 -9.87 12.07 -21.89
CA VAL A 255 -9.07 12.77 -20.88
C VAL A 255 -7.97 13.53 -21.60
N THR A 256 -7.92 14.84 -21.42
CA THR A 256 -6.94 15.72 -22.06
C THR A 256 -6.28 16.63 -21.03
N VAL A 257 -4.97 16.83 -21.14
CA VAL A 257 -4.25 17.83 -20.34
C VAL A 257 -4.30 19.16 -21.05
N ASN A 258 -4.73 20.20 -20.36
CA ASN A 258 -4.62 21.58 -20.80
C ASN A 258 -3.47 22.27 -20.06
N LEU A 259 -2.54 22.87 -20.81
CA LEU A 259 -1.40 23.62 -20.28
C LEU A 259 -1.56 25.15 -20.45
N GLU A 260 -2.72 25.59 -20.94
CA GLU A 260 -3.06 27.00 -20.99
C GLU A 260 -3.44 27.52 -19.61
N LYS A 261 -3.20 28.82 -19.40
CA LYS A 261 -3.55 29.52 -18.17
C LYS A 261 -5.06 29.45 -17.93
N ARG A 262 -5.48 29.00 -16.74
CA ARG A 262 -6.88 28.98 -16.30
C ARG A 262 -7.07 29.69 -14.97
N ASN A 263 -8.16 30.44 -14.87
CA ASN A 263 -8.66 30.92 -13.58
C ASN A 263 -9.30 29.74 -12.84
N ILE A 264 -8.97 29.59 -11.56
CA ILE A 264 -9.47 28.52 -10.70
C ILE A 264 -10.02 29.09 -9.38
N TYR A 265 -11.01 28.40 -8.81
CA TYR A 265 -11.76 28.89 -7.65
C TYR A 265 -11.72 27.86 -6.50
N PRO A 266 -10.64 27.86 -5.70
CA PRO A 266 -10.61 27.09 -4.47
C PRO A 266 -11.71 27.55 -3.50
N MET A 267 -12.51 26.60 -3.02
CA MET A 267 -13.59 26.85 -2.06
C MET A 267 -13.68 25.76 -0.99
N THR A 268 -14.30 26.09 0.14
CA THR A 268 -14.52 25.15 1.24
C THR A 268 -15.98 25.23 1.65
N LEU A 269 -16.61 24.07 1.81
CA LEU A 269 -17.97 23.91 2.30
C LEU A 269 -17.97 23.39 3.74
N ASN A 270 -19.09 23.50 4.45
CA ASN A 270 -19.27 22.92 5.79
C ASN A 270 -20.77 22.70 6.02
N PRO A 271 -21.25 21.57 6.58
CA PRO A 271 -20.47 20.46 7.12
C PRO A 271 -19.90 19.51 6.08
N PHE A 272 -20.49 19.46 4.88
CA PHE A 272 -20.08 18.51 3.86
C PHE A 272 -19.40 19.16 2.67
N HIS A 273 -18.36 18.48 2.18
CA HIS A 273 -17.42 18.97 1.19
C HIS A 273 -17.72 18.46 -0.24
N THR A 274 -18.76 17.65 -0.40
CA THR A 274 -19.21 17.17 -1.71
C THR A 274 -20.37 18.01 -2.24
N PHE A 275 -20.37 18.27 -3.55
CA PHE A 275 -21.34 19.12 -4.25
C PHE A 275 -21.33 18.78 -5.75
N PHE A 276 -22.20 19.44 -6.52
CA PHE A 276 -22.29 19.24 -7.96
C PHE A 276 -21.64 20.36 -8.76
N ALA A 277 -20.75 19.97 -9.66
CA ALA A 277 -20.11 20.83 -10.64
C ALA A 277 -20.36 20.28 -12.04
N ASN A 278 -20.97 21.09 -12.91
CA ASN A 278 -21.51 20.66 -14.21
C ASN A 278 -22.44 19.43 -14.08
N GLY A 279 -23.16 19.31 -12.96
CA GLY A 279 -24.00 18.16 -12.67
C GLY A 279 -23.24 16.88 -12.29
N ILE A 280 -21.92 16.93 -12.12
CA ILE A 280 -21.08 15.81 -11.66
C ILE A 280 -20.81 15.96 -10.17
N LEU A 281 -21.02 14.88 -9.40
CA LEU A 281 -20.70 14.84 -7.98
C LEU A 281 -19.19 14.89 -7.81
N THR A 282 -18.72 15.89 -7.07
CA THR A 282 -17.31 16.15 -6.82
C THR A 282 -17.08 16.50 -5.36
N HIS A 283 -15.83 16.50 -4.93
CA HIS A 283 -15.41 16.94 -3.61
C HIS A 283 -14.49 18.16 -3.71
N ASN A 284 -14.50 19.04 -2.70
CA ASN A 284 -13.48 20.08 -2.55
C ASN A 284 -12.85 20.04 -1.16
N TYR A 285 -11.54 19.86 -1.13
CA TYR A 285 -10.76 19.67 0.08
C TYR A 285 -10.63 20.97 0.90
N LYS A 286 -10.87 20.89 2.21
CA LYS A 286 -10.49 21.95 3.16
C LYS A 286 -8.99 21.84 3.44
N GLN A 287 -8.24 22.84 3.00
CA GLN A 287 -6.86 23.00 3.47
C GLN A 287 -6.87 23.15 5.00
N ALA A 288 -6.05 22.35 5.70
CA ALA A 288 -5.71 22.66 7.09
C ALA A 288 -5.20 24.11 7.14
N ILE A 289 -5.68 24.87 8.13
CA ILE A 289 -5.22 26.24 8.35
C ILE A 289 -3.70 26.19 8.41
N ASP A 290 -3.03 26.89 7.49
CA ASP A 290 -1.60 27.11 7.56
C ASP A 290 -1.38 27.95 8.82
N THR A 291 -1.04 27.29 9.94
CA THR A 291 -0.51 27.99 11.10
C THR A 291 0.94 28.29 10.79
N ASP A 292 1.17 29.31 9.96
CA ASP A 292 2.48 29.91 9.78
C ASP A 292 2.90 30.50 11.14
N TYR A 293 3.98 29.95 11.71
CA TYR A 293 4.72 30.50 12.84
C TYR A 293 6.17 30.74 12.41
#